data_AF-A0A5K7Z8E9-F1
#
_entry.id   AF-A0A5K7Z8E9-F1
#
_cell.length_a   1.000
_cell.length_b   1.000
_cell.length_c   1.000
_cell.angle_alpha   90.00
_cell.angle_beta   90.00
_cell.angle_gamma   90.00
#
_symmetry.space_group_name_H-M   'P 1'
#
loop_
_entity.id
_entity.type
_entity.pdbx_description
1 polymer ?
#
loop_
_entity_poly.entity_id
_entity_poly.type
_entity_poly.pdbx_seq_one_letter_code
_entity_poly.pdbx_strand_id
1 'polypeptide(L)'
;MADHSHPNNSQEAKKRRIGEELISNGLINTEQLQQVLRRQTQAGGQLGSILIEMGFIHLEDLLDLLSRKFGVPGVNLYERNISEDVLQLVPFEKISALKVLPLELTNQTLVLGMINPQDFATISELEFSLGKKIKPVVMPAFMIETAIRSIRTNPGTGLQGEALSELVEMEKGEKSPQIVSLLRYLKKTDAYDMIFTAGSPPSIKVANTLKRLAIPALTPEDCMSYARELLSDEKWAVFSEKTDYEFSTTYPGIGRFRVALFHQRNSVAIALRRIMDEIPPLDRLNLPEWVARFALRPQGLILVSSPAGHGKTTTLSALVDIINSQRGCNIITLEDPVEYLHKHKKSNISQREIGRDVNSFAQGMRHVLRQAPDVIVVGEMRDKETFRIALQAANSGHLVLSTVHSDNSTSIVERVVNMFDPYEQNLIRLTLAESLLVSFAQRLVPRKDGKGRILALEYFVNSQRMKGFVRDAKTHQVRSQMQAGSDDFQSIDISLAKLARKGLIHVEDGLAHCEDDVFYRGLIQSHSPV
;
A
#
# COMPACT_ATOMS: atom_id res chain seq x y z
N MET A 1 92.20 -14.78 4.38
CA MET A 1 92.49 -13.36 4.65
C MET A 1 91.48 -12.55 3.88
N ALA A 2 90.85 -11.60 4.58
CA ALA A 2 89.63 -10.91 4.19
C ALA A 2 89.78 -10.09 2.92
N ASP A 3 88.73 -10.09 2.10
CA ASP A 3 88.50 -9.09 1.07
C ASP A 3 87.31 -8.23 1.49
N HIS A 4 87.50 -6.91 1.40
CA HIS A 4 86.55 -5.89 1.78
C HIS A 4 85.61 -5.62 0.60
N SER A 5 84.33 -5.93 0.76
CA SER A 5 83.29 -5.33 -0.06
C SER A 5 82.14 -4.88 0.83
N HIS A 6 81.98 -3.56 0.99
CA HIS A 6 80.73 -2.97 1.43
C HIS A 6 79.62 -3.24 0.40
N PRO A 7 78.40 -3.62 0.83
CA PRO A 7 77.18 -3.17 0.18
C PRO A 7 76.46 -2.23 1.17
N ASN A 8 76.54 -0.93 0.90
CA ASN A 8 75.54 -0.19 0.15
C ASN A 8 74.21 -0.06 0.92
N ASN A 9 74.14 1.05 1.65
CA ASN A 9 72.99 1.51 2.40
C ASN A 9 71.94 2.04 1.41
N SER A 10 71.08 1.15 0.94
CA SER A 10 69.87 1.50 0.20
C SER A 10 68.77 0.52 0.58
N GLN A 11 68.24 0.67 1.79
CA GLN A 11 66.95 0.09 2.16
C GLN A 11 65.86 0.78 1.33
N GLU A 12 65.50 0.15 0.20
CA GLU A 12 64.20 0.34 -0.42
C GLU A 12 63.12 -0.02 0.62
N ALA A 13 62.41 1.00 1.11
CA ALA A 13 61.21 0.82 1.91
C ALA A 13 60.14 0.11 1.06
N LYS A 14 60.09 -1.22 1.16
CA LYS A 14 59.05 -2.07 0.55
C LYS A 14 57.67 -1.48 0.89
N LYS A 15 56.94 -0.99 -0.13
CA LYS A 15 55.52 -0.57 -0.02
C LYS A 15 54.71 -1.71 0.63
N ARG A 16 54.42 -1.59 1.92
CA ARG A 16 53.59 -2.56 2.64
C ARG A 16 52.17 -2.54 2.08
N ARG A 17 51.60 -3.73 1.86
CA ARG A 17 50.21 -3.86 1.39
C ARG A 17 49.27 -3.46 2.52
N ILE A 18 48.10 -2.89 2.20
CA ILE A 18 47.18 -2.36 3.21
C ILE A 18 46.74 -3.42 4.25
N GLY A 19 46.64 -4.70 3.83
CA GLY A 19 46.36 -5.82 4.74
C GLY A 19 47.46 -6.09 5.76
N GLU A 20 48.73 -5.95 5.38
CA GLU A 20 49.88 -6.10 6.29
C GLU A 20 49.95 -4.92 7.27
N GLU A 21 49.56 -3.74 6.80
CA GLU A 21 49.49 -2.51 7.60
C GLU A 21 48.39 -2.62 8.66
N LEU A 22 47.21 -3.13 8.30
CA LEU A 22 46.10 -3.39 9.23
C LEU A 22 46.47 -4.40 10.33
N ILE A 23 47.22 -5.46 10.00
CA ILE A 23 47.73 -6.42 11.00
C ILE A 23 48.77 -5.75 11.90
N SER A 24 49.72 -4.99 11.33
CA SER A 24 50.78 -4.35 12.12
C SER A 24 50.27 -3.28 13.09
N ASN A 25 49.09 -2.70 12.82
CA ASN A 25 48.42 -1.75 13.70
C ASN A 25 47.42 -2.43 14.66
N GLY A 26 47.31 -3.76 14.65
CA GLY A 26 46.44 -4.52 15.54
C GLY A 26 44.93 -4.40 15.24
N LEU A 27 44.56 -3.86 14.07
CA LEU A 27 43.15 -3.66 13.69
C LEU A 27 42.48 -4.96 13.24
N ILE A 28 43.25 -5.88 12.65
CA ILE A 28 42.79 -7.23 12.29
C ILE A 28 43.89 -8.25 12.55
N ASN A 29 43.50 -9.52 12.68
CA ASN A 29 44.41 -10.65 12.72
C ASN A 29 44.59 -11.32 11.34
N THR A 30 45.57 -12.22 11.24
CA THR A 30 45.89 -12.93 10.00
C THR A 30 44.72 -13.78 9.48
N GLU A 31 43.89 -14.33 10.37
CA GLU A 31 42.73 -15.13 10.01
C GLU A 31 41.62 -14.26 9.37
N GLN A 32 41.30 -13.13 9.98
CA GLN A 32 40.37 -12.12 9.46
C GLN A 32 40.82 -11.61 8.09
N LEU A 33 42.12 -11.33 7.91
CA LEU A 33 42.66 -10.93 6.60
C LEU A 33 42.46 -12.02 5.54
N GLN A 34 42.67 -13.31 5.89
CA GLN A 34 42.42 -14.40 4.96
C GLN A 34 40.94 -14.55 4.59
N GLN A 35 40.02 -14.37 5.55
CA GLN A 35 38.57 -14.40 5.29
C GLN A 35 38.16 -13.28 4.33
N VAL A 36 38.68 -12.06 4.53
CA VAL A 36 38.44 -10.91 3.67
C VAL A 36 38.98 -11.14 2.26
N LEU A 37 40.21 -11.64 2.12
CA LEU A 37 40.82 -11.94 0.82
C LEU A 37 40.04 -13.02 0.05
N ARG A 38 39.52 -14.03 0.74
CA ARG A 38 38.62 -15.04 0.13
C ARG A 38 37.35 -14.39 -0.40
N ARG A 39 36.69 -13.55 0.40
CA ARG A 39 35.49 -12.82 -0.02
C ARG A 39 35.78 -11.86 -1.18
N GLN A 40 36.91 -11.16 -1.16
CA GLN A 40 37.37 -10.30 -2.25
C GLN A 40 37.57 -11.08 -3.56
N THR A 41 38.09 -12.31 -3.47
CA THR A 41 38.29 -13.17 -4.65
C THR A 41 36.94 -13.68 -5.20
N GLN A 42 35.95 -13.91 -4.35
CA GLN A 42 34.63 -14.43 -4.73
C GLN A 42 33.68 -13.34 -5.26
N ALA A 43 33.65 -12.18 -4.61
CA ALA A 43 32.68 -11.11 -4.86
C ALA A 43 33.29 -9.87 -5.55
N GLY A 44 34.62 -9.81 -5.69
CA GLY A 44 35.32 -8.59 -6.08
C GLY A 44 35.30 -7.52 -4.97
N GLY A 45 35.70 -6.30 -5.29
CA GLY A 45 35.65 -5.15 -4.37
C GLY A 45 37.00 -4.77 -3.73
N GLN A 46 37.00 -3.65 -3.00
CA GLN A 46 38.18 -3.14 -2.30
C GLN A 46 38.28 -3.76 -0.90
N LEU A 47 39.50 -4.13 -0.49
CA LEU A 47 39.77 -4.81 0.79
C LEU A 47 39.16 -4.06 1.98
N GLY A 48 39.30 -2.72 2.01
CA GLY A 48 38.77 -1.86 3.08
C GLY A 48 37.24 -1.87 3.18
N SER A 49 36.52 -1.91 2.06
CA SER A 49 35.05 -1.98 2.06
C SER A 49 34.58 -3.30 2.65
N ILE A 50 35.22 -4.40 2.26
CA ILE A 50 34.88 -5.76 2.72
C ILE A 50 35.18 -5.90 4.23
N LEU A 51 36.25 -5.29 4.71
CA LEU A 51 36.59 -5.27 6.15
C LEU A 51 35.51 -4.58 6.99
N ILE A 52 34.95 -3.47 6.52
CA ILE A 52 33.86 -2.75 7.18
C ILE A 52 32.56 -3.55 7.09
N GLU A 53 32.22 -4.12 5.92
CA GLU A 53 31.04 -4.98 5.74
C GLU A 53 31.06 -6.23 6.62
N MET A 54 32.24 -6.78 6.89
CA MET A 54 32.40 -7.95 7.76
C MET A 54 32.47 -7.58 9.25
N GLY A 55 32.38 -6.29 9.59
CA GLY A 55 32.45 -5.79 10.96
C GLY A 55 33.82 -5.97 11.62
N PHE A 56 34.89 -6.13 10.84
CA PHE A 56 36.23 -6.34 11.38
C PHE A 56 36.94 -5.06 11.78
N ILE A 57 36.60 -3.93 11.16
CA ILE A 57 37.11 -2.61 11.51
C ILE A 57 35.98 -1.58 11.41
N HIS A 58 36.05 -0.51 12.18
CA HIS A 58 35.16 0.63 12.02
C HIS A 58 35.65 1.55 10.89
N LEU A 59 34.75 2.40 10.41
CA LEU A 59 35.07 3.34 9.35
C LEU A 59 36.18 4.32 9.75
N GLU A 60 36.11 4.83 10.97
CA GLU A 60 37.09 5.77 11.52
C GLU A 60 38.49 5.15 11.55
N ASP A 61 38.62 3.87 11.91
CA ASP A 61 39.90 3.17 11.91
C ASP A 61 40.54 3.11 10.52
N LEU A 62 39.72 2.90 9.48
CA LEU A 62 40.19 2.87 8.10
C LEU A 62 40.61 4.27 7.62
N LEU A 63 39.84 5.30 7.95
CA LEU A 63 40.16 6.68 7.61
C LEU A 63 41.45 7.14 8.27
N ASP A 64 41.65 6.81 9.55
CA ASP A 64 42.87 7.08 10.31
C ASP A 64 44.09 6.43 9.68
N LEU A 65 43.96 5.15 9.27
CA LEU A 65 45.05 4.43 8.61
C LEU A 65 45.40 5.07 7.27
N LEU A 66 44.41 5.40 6.44
CA LEU A 66 44.63 6.07 5.16
C LEU A 66 45.25 7.46 5.34
N SER A 67 44.80 8.20 6.34
CA SER A 67 45.31 9.53 6.70
C SER A 67 46.80 9.48 7.00
N ARG A 68 47.23 8.57 7.89
CA ARG A 68 48.64 8.36 8.24
C ARG A 68 49.47 7.89 7.05
N LYS A 69 48.92 6.97 6.25
CA LYS A 69 49.61 6.40 5.08
C LYS A 69 49.94 7.45 4.03
N PHE A 70 49.00 8.33 3.72
CA PHE A 70 49.14 9.32 2.65
C PHE A 70 49.63 10.68 3.15
N GLY A 71 49.68 10.90 4.47
CA GLY A 71 50.11 12.17 5.06
C GLY A 71 49.14 13.33 4.81
N VAL A 72 47.86 13.02 4.54
CA VAL A 72 46.79 14.00 4.30
C VAL A 72 45.55 13.61 5.11
N PRO A 73 44.66 14.55 5.49
CA PRO A 73 43.49 14.23 6.29
C PRO A 73 42.57 13.20 5.61
N GLY A 74 42.07 12.25 6.39
CA GLY A 74 40.95 11.40 6.03
C GLY A 74 39.63 12.12 6.29
N VAL A 75 38.65 11.97 5.39
CA VAL A 75 37.33 12.63 5.54
C VAL A 75 36.21 11.60 5.48
N ASN A 76 35.35 11.62 6.50
CA ASN A 76 34.09 10.91 6.52
C ASN A 76 33.01 11.72 5.77
N LEU A 77 32.51 11.20 4.64
CA LEU A 77 31.50 11.88 3.83
C LEU A 77 30.15 11.98 4.54
N TYR A 78 29.82 11.01 5.39
CA TYR A 78 28.52 10.89 6.02
C TYR A 78 28.26 11.99 7.06
N GLU A 79 29.31 12.69 7.49
CA GLU A 79 29.25 13.80 8.45
C GLU A 79 29.36 15.18 7.76
N ARG A 80 29.24 15.22 6.42
CA ARG A 80 29.47 16.43 5.63
C ARG A 80 28.28 16.75 4.74
N ASN A 81 27.99 18.04 4.62
CA ASN A 81 27.05 18.57 3.64
C ASN A 81 27.83 19.35 2.58
N ILE A 82 27.61 19.03 1.31
CA ILE A 82 28.29 19.65 0.17
C ILE A 82 27.22 20.40 -0.63
N SER A 83 27.37 21.70 -0.80
CA SER A 83 26.44 22.50 -1.59
C SER A 83 26.54 22.17 -3.08
N GLU A 84 25.45 22.40 -3.80
CA GLU A 84 25.40 22.21 -5.25
C GLU A 84 26.48 23.03 -5.96
N ASP A 85 26.67 24.29 -5.56
CA ASP A 85 27.68 25.20 -6.12
C ASP A 85 29.09 24.61 -6.08
N VAL A 86 29.42 23.86 -5.02
CA VAL A 86 30.73 23.20 -4.87
C VAL A 86 30.83 21.98 -5.79
N LEU A 87 29.75 21.20 -5.93
CA LEU A 87 29.71 20.06 -6.84
C LEU A 87 29.87 20.49 -8.31
N GLN A 88 29.25 21.61 -8.69
CA GLN A 88 29.32 22.15 -10.05
C GLN A 88 30.71 22.69 -10.43
N LEU A 89 31.63 22.87 -9.46
CA LEU A 89 33.01 23.26 -9.76
C LEU A 89 33.74 22.22 -10.61
N VAL A 90 33.38 20.95 -10.50
CA VAL A 90 33.97 19.87 -11.30
C VAL A 90 32.86 19.22 -12.13
N PRO A 91 32.98 19.16 -13.47
CA PRO A 91 31.97 18.48 -14.30
C PRO A 91 31.74 17.03 -13.85
N PHE A 92 30.49 16.58 -13.85
CA PHE A 92 30.13 15.24 -13.38
C PHE A 92 30.89 14.13 -14.13
N GLU A 93 31.16 14.32 -15.42
CA GLU A 93 31.95 13.40 -16.23
C GLU A 93 33.36 13.24 -15.67
N LYS A 94 33.99 14.33 -15.23
CA LYS A 94 35.31 14.31 -14.59
C LYS A 94 35.26 13.71 -13.18
N ILE A 95 34.23 14.06 -12.39
CA ILE A 95 33.98 13.46 -11.06
C ILE A 95 33.91 11.93 -11.17
N SER A 96 33.14 11.43 -12.14
CA SER A 96 32.93 10.00 -12.38
C SER A 96 34.18 9.31 -12.93
N ALA A 97 34.82 9.90 -13.95
CA ALA A 97 35.97 9.30 -14.63
C ALA A 97 37.23 9.26 -13.75
N LEU A 98 37.51 10.36 -13.04
CA LEU A 98 38.69 10.48 -12.19
C LEU A 98 38.43 9.97 -10.76
N LYS A 99 37.19 9.61 -10.43
CA LYS A 99 36.75 9.19 -9.08
C LYS A 99 37.22 10.17 -8.00
N VAL A 100 36.89 11.45 -8.19
CA VAL A 100 37.18 12.54 -7.26
C VAL A 100 35.90 13.23 -6.83
N LEU A 101 35.89 13.86 -5.65
CA LEU A 101 34.71 14.55 -5.13
C LEU A 101 35.09 15.95 -4.59
N PRO A 102 34.60 17.06 -5.17
CA PRO A 102 34.79 18.39 -4.58
C PRO A 102 34.01 18.49 -3.26
N LEU A 103 34.67 18.90 -2.18
CA LEU A 103 34.08 18.93 -0.83
C LEU A 103 33.81 20.34 -0.34
N GLU A 104 34.76 21.25 -0.55
CA GLU A 104 34.68 22.64 -0.07
C GLU A 104 35.61 23.54 -0.88
N LEU A 105 35.24 24.81 -1.09
CA LEU A 105 36.10 25.82 -1.69
C LEU A 105 36.39 26.94 -0.68
N THR A 106 37.66 27.10 -0.31
CA THR A 106 38.10 28.14 0.62
C THR A 106 39.29 28.91 0.01
N ASN A 107 39.22 30.24 -0.08
CA ASN A 107 40.34 31.10 -0.52
C ASN A 107 41.07 30.59 -1.78
N GLN A 108 40.33 30.36 -2.87
CA GLN A 108 40.84 29.82 -4.15
C GLN A 108 41.45 28.41 -4.09
N THR A 109 41.30 27.70 -2.97
CA THR A 109 41.75 26.33 -2.79
C THR A 109 40.56 25.38 -2.68
N LEU A 110 40.45 24.43 -3.60
CA LEU A 110 39.41 23.40 -3.62
C LEU A 110 39.88 22.20 -2.79
N VAL A 111 39.14 21.85 -1.74
CA VAL A 111 39.31 20.59 -1.01
C VAL A 111 38.71 19.48 -1.85
N LEU A 112 39.55 18.50 -2.24
CA LEU A 112 39.17 17.43 -3.17
C LEU A 112 39.34 16.07 -2.50
N GLY A 113 38.23 15.34 -2.34
CA GLY A 113 38.23 13.95 -1.90
C GLY A 113 38.74 13.02 -3.00
N MET A 114 39.78 12.24 -2.68
CA MET A 114 40.43 11.32 -3.62
C MET A 114 40.68 9.96 -2.99
N ILE A 115 40.63 8.91 -3.81
CA ILE A 115 41.04 7.55 -3.39
C ILE A 115 42.55 7.49 -3.17
N ASN A 116 43.31 8.14 -4.05
CA ASN A 116 44.76 8.23 -3.98
C ASN A 116 45.23 9.70 -4.08
N PRO A 117 45.48 10.36 -2.94
CA PRO A 117 46.01 11.73 -2.90
C PRO A 117 47.38 11.95 -3.56
N GLN A 118 48.12 10.87 -3.86
CA GLN A 118 49.42 10.94 -4.54
C GLN A 118 49.29 10.87 -6.07
N ASP A 119 48.07 10.86 -6.61
CA ASP A 119 47.84 11.01 -8.05
C ASP A 119 48.01 12.46 -8.48
N PHE A 120 49.28 12.88 -8.54
CA PHE A 120 49.66 14.23 -8.94
C PHE A 120 49.24 14.59 -10.36
N ALA A 121 49.04 13.60 -11.24
CA ALA A 121 48.57 13.83 -12.60
C ALA A 121 47.12 14.33 -12.59
N THR A 122 46.22 13.62 -11.89
CA THR A 122 44.83 14.03 -11.70
C THR A 122 44.73 15.39 -11.02
N ILE A 123 45.55 15.63 -9.98
CA ILE A 123 45.60 16.92 -9.29
C ILE A 123 46.00 18.04 -10.28
N SER A 124 47.11 17.86 -11.01
CA SER A 124 47.62 18.89 -11.92
C SER A 124 46.63 19.20 -13.06
N GLU A 125 45.94 18.17 -13.59
CA GLU A 125 44.93 18.35 -14.64
C GLU A 125 43.73 19.18 -14.14
N LEU A 126 43.25 18.88 -12.92
CA LEU A 126 42.14 19.59 -12.32
C LEU A 126 42.56 21.01 -11.91
N GLU A 127 43.77 21.22 -11.37
CA GLU A 127 44.28 22.57 -11.07
C GLU A 127 44.34 23.43 -12.33
N PHE A 128 44.86 22.89 -13.43
CA PHE A 128 44.95 23.59 -14.71
C PHE A 128 43.57 23.91 -15.28
N SER A 129 42.65 22.95 -15.33
CA SER A 129 41.33 23.15 -15.93
C SER A 129 40.40 24.05 -15.09
N LEU A 130 40.58 24.08 -13.77
CA LEU A 130 39.74 24.86 -12.85
C LEU A 130 40.35 26.24 -12.51
N GLY A 131 41.64 26.43 -12.74
CA GLY A 131 42.37 27.65 -12.32
C GLY A 131 42.39 27.83 -10.80
N LYS A 132 42.34 26.74 -10.04
CA LYS A 132 42.28 26.72 -8.56
C LYS A 132 43.35 25.80 -8.03
N LYS A 133 43.89 26.10 -6.84
CA LYS A 133 44.76 25.15 -6.13
C LYS A 133 43.94 24.02 -5.56
N ILE A 134 44.48 22.81 -5.53
CA ILE A 134 43.80 21.65 -4.95
C ILE A 134 44.47 21.24 -3.65
N LYS A 135 43.65 21.05 -2.61
CA LYS A 135 44.04 20.43 -1.36
C LYS A 135 43.44 19.02 -1.31
N PRO A 136 44.23 17.96 -1.58
CA PRO A 136 43.69 16.61 -1.59
C PRO A 136 43.43 16.12 -0.16
N VAL A 137 42.34 15.40 0.02
CA VAL A 137 42.02 14.62 1.23
C VAL A 137 41.73 13.18 0.81
N VAL A 138 42.02 12.23 1.70
CA VAL A 138 41.81 10.82 1.38
C VAL A 138 40.41 10.36 1.77
N MET A 139 39.77 9.61 0.88
CA MET A 139 38.48 8.97 1.13
C MET A 139 38.49 7.55 0.58
N PRO A 140 37.82 6.59 1.25
CA PRO A 140 37.63 5.25 0.70
C PRO A 140 36.84 5.29 -0.61
N ALA A 141 37.21 4.40 -1.54
CA ALA A 141 36.60 4.32 -2.86
C ALA A 141 35.06 4.21 -2.82
N PHE A 142 34.53 3.41 -1.89
CA PHE A 142 33.09 3.20 -1.78
C PHE A 142 32.32 4.49 -1.43
N MET A 143 32.89 5.41 -0.65
CA MET A 143 32.21 6.67 -0.33
C MET A 143 32.08 7.56 -1.56
N ILE A 144 33.15 7.65 -2.35
CA ILE A 144 33.14 8.42 -3.60
C ILE A 144 32.15 7.79 -4.59
N GLU A 145 32.10 6.46 -4.67
CA GLU A 145 31.14 5.75 -5.53
C GLU A 145 29.68 5.98 -5.10
N THR A 146 29.40 5.96 -3.79
CA THR A 146 28.09 6.34 -3.23
C THR A 146 27.71 7.77 -3.60
N ALA A 147 28.66 8.71 -3.48
CA ALA A 147 28.46 10.11 -3.84
C ALA A 147 28.13 10.28 -5.34
N ILE A 148 28.93 9.67 -6.22
CA ILE A 148 28.73 9.70 -7.67
C ILE A 148 27.35 9.17 -8.05
N ARG A 149 26.94 8.05 -7.43
CA ARG A 149 25.62 7.46 -7.67
C ARG A 149 24.51 8.42 -7.23
N SER A 150 24.65 9.04 -6.06
CA SER A 150 23.67 10.01 -5.55
C SER A 150 23.52 11.24 -6.45
N ILE A 151 24.64 11.83 -6.88
CA ILE A 151 24.66 12.97 -7.82
C ILE A 151 23.97 12.59 -9.14
N ARG A 152 24.22 11.38 -9.65
CA ARG A 152 23.59 10.89 -10.88
C ARG A 152 22.07 10.73 -10.74
N THR A 153 21.60 10.27 -9.58
CA THR A 153 20.16 10.06 -9.33
C THR A 153 19.42 11.35 -9.02
N ASN A 154 20.08 12.33 -8.41
CA ASN A 154 19.49 13.61 -8.01
C ASN A 154 20.34 14.78 -8.54
N PRO A 155 20.38 15.00 -9.87
CA PRO A 155 21.15 16.08 -10.45
C PRO A 155 20.59 17.43 -10.00
N GLY A 156 21.47 18.42 -9.80
CA GLY A 156 21.08 19.76 -9.37
C GLY A 156 20.67 19.86 -7.89
N THR A 157 21.18 18.94 -7.06
CA THR A 157 21.04 19.02 -5.60
C THR A 157 22.41 18.82 -4.96
N GLY A 158 22.64 19.47 -3.81
CA GLY A 158 23.83 19.20 -2.99
C GLY A 158 23.82 17.80 -2.41
N LEU A 159 24.92 17.39 -1.78
CA LEU A 159 25.00 16.12 -1.04
C LEU A 159 24.79 16.37 0.45
N GLN A 160 23.93 15.56 1.06
CA GLN A 160 23.76 15.51 2.51
C GLN A 160 24.33 14.20 3.05
N GLY A 161 25.31 14.29 3.95
CA GLY A 161 26.04 13.13 4.47
C GLY A 161 25.13 12.12 5.16
N GLU A 162 24.20 12.58 5.99
CA GLU A 162 23.24 11.73 6.72
C GLU A 162 22.37 10.90 5.75
N ALA A 163 21.83 11.54 4.70
CA ALA A 163 21.04 10.84 3.68
C ALA A 163 21.86 9.81 2.89
N LEU A 164 23.15 10.06 2.66
CA LEU A 164 24.05 9.09 2.04
C LEU A 164 24.31 7.89 2.96
N SER A 165 24.39 8.11 4.28
CA SER A 165 24.52 7.04 5.26
C SER A 165 23.29 6.14 5.25
N GLU A 166 22.08 6.71 5.25
CA GLU A 166 20.82 5.97 5.16
C GLU A 166 20.74 5.12 3.87
N LEU A 167 21.14 5.68 2.72
CA LEU A 167 21.15 4.95 1.45
C LEU A 167 22.08 3.72 1.49
N VAL A 168 23.25 3.84 2.13
CA VAL A 168 24.20 2.74 2.27
C VAL A 168 23.66 1.67 3.23
N GLU A 169 23.01 2.06 4.33
CA GLU A 169 22.35 1.11 5.23
C GLU A 169 21.18 0.35 4.55
N MET A 170 20.41 1.05 3.72
CA MET A 170 19.32 0.45 2.93
C MET A 170 19.84 -0.56 1.90
N GLU A 171 20.95 -0.28 1.23
CA GLU A 171 21.55 -1.17 0.22
C GLU A 171 22.26 -2.37 0.84
N LYS A 172 22.81 -2.23 2.04
CA LYS A 172 23.45 -3.31 2.80
C LYS A 172 22.45 -4.30 3.41
N GLY A 173 21.15 -3.98 3.38
CA GLY A 173 20.11 -4.86 3.94
C GLY A 173 20.18 -5.01 5.46
N GLU A 174 20.86 -4.09 6.16
CA GLU A 174 21.07 -4.17 7.62
C GLU A 174 19.92 -3.55 8.44
N LYS A 175 19.02 -2.79 7.81
CA LYS A 175 17.79 -2.31 8.45
C LYS A 175 16.59 -2.56 7.55
N SER A 176 15.57 -3.21 8.10
CA SER A 176 14.27 -3.26 7.45
C SER A 176 13.69 -1.84 7.31
N PRO A 177 12.98 -1.53 6.22
CA PRO A 177 12.50 -0.18 5.96
C PRO A 177 11.55 0.28 7.07
N GLN A 178 11.61 1.56 7.43
CA GLN A 178 10.67 2.13 8.41
C GLN A 178 9.21 1.84 8.02
N ILE A 179 8.37 1.57 9.02
CA ILE A 179 6.95 1.25 8.79
C ILE A 179 6.26 2.37 8.00
N VAL A 180 6.58 3.64 8.28
CA VAL A 180 6.05 4.82 7.56
C VAL A 180 6.28 4.73 6.06
N SER A 181 7.46 4.26 5.62
CA SER A 181 7.79 4.06 4.22
C SER A 181 6.95 2.96 3.58
N LEU A 182 6.70 1.86 4.32
CA LEU A 182 5.84 0.77 3.91
C LEU A 182 4.36 1.21 3.81
N LEU A 183 3.89 2.03 4.75
CA LEU A 183 2.55 2.64 4.72
C LEU A 183 2.38 3.58 3.51
N ARG A 184 3.39 4.40 3.23
CA ARG A 184 3.40 5.29 2.05
C ARG A 184 3.42 4.48 0.75
N TYR A 185 4.16 3.38 0.71
CA TYR A 185 4.12 2.44 -0.41
C TYR A 185 2.72 1.85 -0.59
N LEU A 186 2.10 1.32 0.48
CA LEU A 186 0.74 0.78 0.44
C LEU A 186 -0.24 1.82 -0.13
N LYS A 187 -0.16 3.08 0.30
CA LYS A 187 -0.99 4.18 -0.21
C LYS A 187 -0.88 4.35 -1.74
N LYS A 188 0.32 4.24 -2.30
CA LYS A 188 0.59 4.42 -3.74
C LYS A 188 0.14 3.22 -4.59
N THR A 189 -0.18 2.10 -3.97
CA THR A 189 -0.67 0.89 -4.65
C THR A 189 -2.19 0.77 -4.60
N ASP A 190 -2.74 -0.11 -5.44
CA ASP A 190 -4.14 -0.53 -5.38
C ASP A 190 -4.41 -1.63 -4.33
N ALA A 191 -3.42 -1.96 -3.49
CA ALA A 191 -3.59 -2.91 -2.40
C ALA A 191 -4.28 -2.25 -1.21
N TYR A 192 -5.15 -3.02 -0.55
CA TYR A 192 -5.80 -2.61 0.70
C TYR A 192 -5.10 -3.16 1.93
N ASP A 193 -4.52 -4.35 1.81
CA ASP A 193 -3.89 -5.04 2.93
C ASP A 193 -2.38 -5.11 2.79
N MET A 194 -1.67 -4.95 3.91
CA MET A 194 -0.25 -5.23 4.05
C MET A 194 -0.01 -6.12 5.27
N ILE A 195 0.86 -7.12 5.11
CA ILE A 195 1.11 -8.17 6.09
C ILE A 195 2.60 -8.21 6.40
N PHE A 196 2.92 -8.24 7.69
CA PHE A 196 4.26 -8.37 8.22
C PHE A 196 4.34 -9.64 9.06
N THR A 197 5.34 -10.46 8.78
CA THR A 197 5.55 -11.75 9.42
C THR A 197 7.04 -12.06 9.38
N ALA A 198 7.62 -12.37 10.54
CA ALA A 198 9.01 -12.77 10.64
C ALA A 198 9.31 -13.99 9.75
N GLY A 199 10.48 -13.98 9.10
CA GLY A 199 10.88 -14.98 8.11
C GLY A 199 10.29 -14.79 6.71
N SER A 200 9.49 -13.74 6.48
CA SER A 200 8.97 -13.39 5.15
C SER A 200 9.20 -11.91 4.85
N PRO A 201 9.45 -11.53 3.59
CA PRO A 201 9.36 -10.13 3.17
C PRO A 201 7.96 -9.57 3.46
N PRO A 202 7.84 -8.25 3.73
CA PRO A 202 6.56 -7.57 3.74
C PRO A 202 5.74 -7.94 2.50
N SER A 203 4.44 -8.14 2.68
CA SER A 203 3.56 -8.60 1.63
C SER A 203 2.34 -7.71 1.52
N ILE A 204 1.81 -7.54 0.32
CA ILE A 204 0.54 -6.85 0.06
C ILE A 204 -0.46 -7.80 -0.59
N LYS A 205 -1.76 -7.58 -0.37
CA LYS A 205 -2.81 -8.27 -1.13
C LYS A 205 -3.33 -7.37 -2.24
N VAL A 206 -3.10 -7.79 -3.48
CA VAL A 206 -3.64 -7.15 -4.69
C VAL A 206 -4.62 -8.12 -5.33
N ALA A 207 -5.88 -7.70 -5.49
CA ALA A 207 -6.95 -8.53 -6.08
C ALA A 207 -7.01 -9.96 -5.48
N ASN A 208 -7.00 -10.06 -4.15
CA ASN A 208 -6.97 -11.31 -3.37
C ASN A 208 -5.72 -12.20 -3.55
N THR A 209 -4.71 -11.75 -4.29
CA THR A 209 -3.43 -12.46 -4.43
C THR A 209 -2.37 -11.83 -3.53
N LEU A 210 -1.64 -12.67 -2.77
CA LEU A 210 -0.54 -12.21 -1.93
C LEU A 210 0.72 -11.98 -2.76
N LYS A 211 1.28 -10.77 -2.69
CA LYS A 211 2.52 -10.40 -3.39
C LYS A 211 3.56 -9.93 -2.37
N ARG A 212 4.71 -10.60 -2.33
CA ARG A 212 5.87 -10.20 -1.52
C ARG A 212 6.58 -9.02 -2.18
N LEU A 213 7.01 -8.06 -1.37
CA LEU A 213 7.88 -6.97 -1.81
C LEU A 213 9.29 -7.53 -2.10
N ALA A 214 9.98 -6.91 -3.05
CA ALA A 214 11.36 -7.26 -3.42
C ALA A 214 12.37 -6.66 -2.44
N ILE A 215 12.23 -6.99 -1.16
CA ILE A 215 13.11 -6.57 -0.05
C ILE A 215 13.39 -7.77 0.86
N PRO A 216 14.40 -7.70 1.76
CA PRO A 216 14.72 -8.80 2.66
C PRO A 216 13.55 -9.26 3.54
N ALA A 217 13.67 -10.49 4.04
CA ALA A 217 12.71 -11.04 4.98
C ALA A 217 12.79 -10.33 6.33
N LEU A 218 11.64 -10.07 6.96
CA LEU A 218 11.58 -9.45 8.27
C LEU A 218 12.12 -10.40 9.34
N THR A 219 12.80 -9.84 10.33
CA THR A 219 13.16 -10.52 11.57
C THR A 219 12.05 -10.37 12.62
N PRO A 220 12.08 -11.15 13.71
CA PRO A 220 11.21 -10.93 14.86
C PRO A 220 11.35 -9.52 15.46
N GLU A 221 12.58 -8.99 15.47
CA GLU A 221 12.88 -7.64 15.97
C GLU A 221 12.25 -6.56 15.11
N ASP A 222 12.28 -6.72 13.78
CA ASP A 222 11.61 -5.79 12.85
C ASP A 222 10.09 -5.72 13.12
N CYS A 223 9.46 -6.89 13.25
CA CYS A 223 8.02 -6.96 13.52
C CYS A 223 7.68 -6.36 14.89
N MET A 224 8.54 -6.56 15.89
CA MET A 224 8.40 -5.96 17.21
C MET A 224 8.51 -4.42 17.15
N SER A 225 9.50 -3.92 16.41
CA SER A 225 9.75 -2.50 16.20
C SER A 225 8.57 -1.82 15.50
N TYR A 226 8.05 -2.42 14.42
CA TYR A 226 6.86 -1.90 13.75
C TYR A 226 5.63 -1.89 14.65
N ALA A 227 5.41 -2.93 15.45
CA ALA A 227 4.28 -2.97 16.39
C ALA A 227 4.39 -1.87 17.46
N ARG A 228 5.61 -1.63 17.98
CA ARG A 228 5.90 -0.53 18.90
C ARG A 228 5.64 0.84 18.30
N GLU A 229 6.02 1.06 17.04
CA GLU A 229 5.80 2.34 16.37
C GLU A 229 4.32 2.59 16.02
N LEU A 230 3.55 1.52 15.77
CA LEU A 230 2.12 1.61 15.49
C LEU A 230 1.28 1.87 16.74
N LEU A 231 1.75 1.45 17.92
CA LEU A 231 1.06 1.54 19.20
C LEU A 231 1.54 2.76 20.01
N SER A 232 0.65 3.34 20.82
CA SER A 232 1.08 4.20 21.93
C SER A 232 1.55 3.33 23.10
N ASP A 233 2.36 3.89 24.01
CA ASP A 233 2.87 3.16 25.19
C ASP A 233 1.76 2.50 26.03
N GLU A 234 0.64 3.21 26.21
CA GLU A 234 -0.53 2.67 26.90
C GLU A 234 -1.11 1.43 26.20
N LYS A 235 -1.24 1.47 24.87
CA LYS A 235 -1.76 0.34 24.10
C LYS A 235 -0.77 -0.81 24.02
N TRP A 236 0.53 -0.51 24.06
CA TRP A 236 1.58 -1.52 24.13
C TRP A 236 1.49 -2.36 25.41
N ALA A 237 1.27 -1.71 26.56
CA ALA A 237 1.10 -2.42 27.83
C ALA A 237 -0.08 -3.40 27.74
N VAL A 238 -1.20 -2.97 27.16
CA VAL A 238 -2.38 -3.83 26.95
C VAL A 238 -2.09 -4.99 26.01
N PHE A 239 -1.37 -4.77 24.90
CA PHE A 239 -1.00 -5.84 23.97
C PHE A 239 -0.03 -6.84 24.61
N SER A 240 0.89 -6.39 25.48
CA SER A 240 1.85 -7.27 26.15
C SER A 240 1.20 -8.32 27.06
N GLU A 241 -0.03 -8.08 27.50
CA GLU A 241 -0.82 -9.00 28.33
C GLU A 241 -1.84 -9.83 27.52
N LYS A 242 -2.03 -9.53 26.23
CA LYS A 242 -3.03 -10.17 25.36
C LYS A 242 -2.37 -10.94 24.22
N THR A 243 -3.09 -11.90 23.64
CA THR A 243 -2.62 -12.64 22.47
C THR A 243 -2.80 -11.87 21.17
N ASP A 244 -3.87 -11.06 21.11
CA ASP A 244 -4.31 -10.33 19.93
C ASP A 244 -4.81 -8.93 20.32
N TYR A 245 -4.56 -7.94 19.47
CA TYR A 245 -5.02 -6.58 19.68
C TYR A 245 -5.31 -5.87 18.35
N GLU A 246 -6.50 -5.31 18.24
CA GLU A 246 -6.94 -4.57 17.07
C GLU A 246 -7.23 -3.10 17.39
N PHE A 247 -6.83 -2.21 16.49
CA PHE A 247 -7.06 -0.77 16.63
C PHE A 247 -7.01 -0.05 15.29
N SER A 248 -7.36 1.23 15.30
CA SER A 248 -7.17 2.12 14.14
C SER A 248 -6.10 3.15 14.46
N THR A 249 -5.24 3.46 13.49
CA THR A 249 -4.23 4.52 13.58
C THR A 249 -4.32 5.45 12.37
N THR A 250 -3.87 6.70 12.55
CA THR A 250 -3.90 7.74 11.52
C THR A 250 -2.51 8.32 11.35
N TYR A 251 -1.99 8.28 10.12
CA TYR A 251 -0.73 8.91 9.75
C TYR A 251 -1.00 10.12 8.86
N PRO A 252 -0.78 11.36 9.35
CA PRO A 252 -0.99 12.58 8.59
C PRO A 252 -0.29 12.53 7.21
N GLY A 253 -0.99 12.93 6.15
CA GLY A 253 -0.47 12.88 4.77
C GLY A 253 -0.39 11.48 4.14
N ILE A 254 -0.47 10.39 4.93
CA ILE A 254 -0.47 9.01 4.41
C ILE A 254 -1.89 8.46 4.37
N GLY A 255 -2.58 8.37 5.50
CA GLY A 255 -3.95 7.85 5.57
C GLY A 255 -4.24 7.16 6.90
N ARG A 256 -5.39 6.48 6.95
CA ARG A 256 -5.86 5.76 8.13
C ARG A 256 -5.78 4.26 7.90
N PHE A 257 -5.46 3.53 8.96
CA PHE A 257 -5.23 2.09 8.88
C PHE A 257 -5.89 1.39 10.06
N ARG A 258 -6.57 0.27 9.79
CA ARG A 258 -6.90 -0.73 10.80
C ARG A 258 -5.70 -1.66 10.93
N VAL A 259 -5.28 -1.90 12.17
CA VAL A 259 -4.13 -2.72 12.52
C VAL A 259 -4.64 -3.87 13.37
N ALA A 260 -4.28 -5.09 13.00
CA ALA A 260 -4.39 -6.27 13.84
C ALA A 260 -2.98 -6.76 14.17
N LEU A 261 -2.69 -6.82 15.47
CA LEU A 261 -1.46 -7.38 16.03
C LEU A 261 -1.77 -8.70 16.70
N PHE A 262 -0.94 -9.71 16.48
CA PHE A 262 -1.09 -11.02 17.09
C PHE A 262 0.26 -11.73 17.21
N HIS A 263 0.34 -12.73 18.07
CA HIS A 263 1.55 -13.54 18.23
C HIS A 263 1.53 -14.79 17.34
N GLN A 264 2.69 -15.10 16.73
CA GLN A 264 2.94 -16.38 16.07
C GLN A 264 4.35 -16.88 16.40
N ARG A 265 4.48 -18.13 16.86
CA ARG A 265 5.80 -18.78 17.12
C ARG A 265 6.80 -17.87 17.86
N ASN A 266 6.34 -17.22 18.94
CA ASN A 266 7.12 -16.25 19.75
C ASN A 266 7.56 -14.96 19.02
N SER A 267 6.98 -14.62 17.88
CA SER A 267 7.17 -13.36 17.16
C SER A 267 5.84 -12.61 17.04
N VAL A 268 5.89 -11.29 16.98
CA VAL A 268 4.73 -10.47 16.60
C VAL A 268 4.48 -10.60 15.09
N ALA A 269 3.21 -10.62 14.71
CA ALA A 269 2.72 -10.51 13.35
C ALA A 269 1.76 -9.32 13.27
N ILE A 270 1.72 -8.69 12.10
CA ILE A 270 0.94 -7.48 11.89
C ILE A 270 0.18 -7.61 10.57
N ALA A 271 -1.14 -7.41 10.63
CA ALA A 271 -1.97 -7.23 9.45
C ALA A 271 -2.53 -5.80 9.45
N LEU A 272 -2.21 -5.05 8.41
CA LEU A 272 -2.73 -3.71 8.16
C LEU A 272 -3.78 -3.74 7.06
N ARG A 273 -4.84 -2.97 7.24
CA ARG A 273 -5.82 -2.65 6.20
C ARG A 273 -5.99 -1.14 6.10
N ARG A 274 -5.84 -0.59 4.90
CA ARG A 274 -6.09 0.83 4.62
C ARG A 274 -7.58 1.15 4.71
N ILE A 275 -7.93 2.21 5.43
CA ILE A 275 -9.27 2.80 5.49
C ILE A 275 -9.30 3.98 4.51
N MET A 276 -10.34 4.04 3.67
CA MET A 276 -10.44 5.01 2.58
C MET A 276 -11.16 6.27 3.04
N ASP A 277 -10.56 7.45 2.81
CA ASP A 277 -11.20 8.75 3.06
C ASP A 277 -11.89 9.32 1.80
N GLU A 278 -11.46 8.87 0.61
CA GLU A 278 -12.01 9.30 -0.67
C GLU A 278 -13.01 8.27 -1.18
N ILE A 279 -14.27 8.68 -1.25
CA ILE A 279 -15.36 7.86 -1.78
C ILE A 279 -15.45 8.13 -3.29
N PRO A 280 -15.34 7.10 -4.15
CA PRO A 280 -15.46 7.29 -5.59
C PRO A 280 -16.85 7.81 -5.97
N PRO A 281 -16.95 8.77 -6.90
CA PRO A 281 -18.23 9.20 -7.46
C PRO A 281 -18.85 8.10 -8.34
N LEU A 282 -20.16 8.17 -8.60
CA LEU A 282 -20.91 7.13 -9.31
C LEU A 282 -20.37 6.82 -10.71
N ASP A 283 -19.98 7.86 -11.45
CA ASP A 283 -19.42 7.77 -12.79
C ASP A 283 -18.14 6.94 -12.81
N ARG A 284 -17.25 7.17 -11.84
CA ARG A 284 -16.00 6.40 -11.67
C ARG A 284 -16.27 4.94 -11.30
N LEU A 285 -17.40 4.65 -10.65
CA LEU A 285 -17.86 3.29 -10.34
C LEU A 285 -18.62 2.62 -11.49
N ASN A 286 -18.86 3.32 -12.61
CA ASN A 286 -19.73 2.86 -13.69
C ASN A 286 -21.16 2.53 -13.18
N LEU A 287 -21.60 3.21 -12.12
CA LEU A 287 -22.97 3.12 -11.62
C LEU A 287 -23.88 4.06 -12.43
N PRO A 288 -25.06 3.61 -12.89
CA PRO A 288 -25.97 4.47 -13.63
C PRO A 288 -26.46 5.67 -12.80
N GLU A 289 -26.51 6.86 -13.41
CA GLU A 289 -26.91 8.10 -12.74
C GLU A 289 -28.32 8.00 -12.10
N TRP A 290 -29.24 7.27 -12.75
CA TRP A 290 -30.59 7.07 -12.23
C TRP A 290 -30.60 6.43 -10.84
N VAL A 291 -29.56 5.71 -10.43
CA VAL A 291 -29.46 5.09 -9.11
C VAL A 291 -29.51 6.15 -7.99
N ALA A 292 -28.95 7.33 -8.24
CA ALA A 292 -28.92 8.43 -7.27
C ALA A 292 -30.33 8.84 -6.81
N ARG A 293 -31.34 8.76 -7.70
CA ARG A 293 -32.73 9.12 -7.38
C ARG A 293 -33.32 8.27 -6.24
N PHE A 294 -32.84 7.04 -6.07
CA PHE A 294 -33.27 6.16 -4.99
C PHE A 294 -32.64 6.53 -3.66
N ALA A 295 -31.35 6.91 -3.67
CA ALA A 295 -30.66 7.41 -2.47
C ALA A 295 -31.32 8.69 -1.92
N LEU A 296 -31.93 9.50 -2.79
CA LEU A 296 -32.61 10.73 -2.39
C LEU A 296 -34.06 10.53 -1.89
N ARG A 297 -34.57 9.29 -1.86
CA ARG A 297 -35.94 9.01 -1.37
C ARG A 297 -36.04 9.23 0.14
N PRO A 298 -37.17 9.75 0.65
CA PRO A 298 -37.33 9.99 2.08
C PRO A 298 -37.30 8.69 2.88
N GLN A 299 -37.90 7.63 2.34
CA GLN A 299 -37.98 6.32 2.98
C GLN A 299 -37.93 5.18 1.96
N GLY A 300 -37.70 3.97 2.47
CA GLY A 300 -37.72 2.72 1.72
C GLY A 300 -36.45 1.89 1.94
N LEU A 301 -36.35 0.76 1.25
CA LEU A 301 -35.24 -0.19 1.40
C LEU A 301 -34.46 -0.31 0.09
N ILE A 302 -33.14 -0.16 0.17
CA ILE A 302 -32.19 -0.37 -0.93
C ILE A 302 -31.29 -1.53 -0.57
N LEU A 303 -31.24 -2.55 -1.43
CA LEU A 303 -30.42 -3.75 -1.20
C LEU A 303 -29.36 -3.90 -2.29
N VAL A 304 -28.12 -4.16 -1.88
CA VAL A 304 -26.99 -4.45 -2.76
C VAL A 304 -26.49 -5.88 -2.49
N SER A 305 -26.48 -6.74 -3.50
CA SER A 305 -25.86 -8.06 -3.44
C SER A 305 -24.67 -8.20 -4.38
N SER A 306 -23.74 -9.06 -3.97
CA SER A 306 -22.68 -9.64 -4.80
C SER A 306 -21.83 -10.60 -3.96
N PRO A 307 -20.94 -11.38 -4.59
CA PRO A 307 -19.91 -12.13 -3.91
C PRO A 307 -18.95 -11.23 -3.11
N ALA A 308 -18.10 -11.82 -2.27
CA ALA A 308 -17.06 -11.09 -1.54
C ALA A 308 -16.06 -10.46 -2.53
N GLY A 309 -15.67 -9.19 -2.31
CA GLY A 309 -14.70 -8.49 -3.15
C GLY A 309 -15.23 -7.87 -4.45
N HIS A 310 -16.56 -7.83 -4.63
CA HIS A 310 -17.24 -7.26 -5.80
C HIS A 310 -17.82 -5.85 -5.58
N GLY A 311 -17.30 -5.08 -4.62
CA GLY A 311 -17.57 -3.64 -4.51
C GLY A 311 -18.87 -3.22 -3.80
N LYS A 312 -19.49 -4.10 -3.00
CA LYS A 312 -20.72 -3.80 -2.24
C LYS A 312 -20.58 -2.57 -1.35
N THR A 313 -19.57 -2.59 -0.48
CA THR A 313 -19.29 -1.50 0.46
C THR A 313 -18.97 -0.21 -0.29
N THR A 314 -18.21 -0.29 -1.38
CA THR A 314 -17.88 0.88 -2.22
C THR A 314 -19.13 1.51 -2.83
N THR A 315 -20.07 0.69 -3.34
CA THR A 315 -21.35 1.20 -3.84
C THR A 315 -22.19 1.79 -2.72
N LEU A 316 -22.30 1.09 -1.59
CA LEU A 316 -23.06 1.56 -0.44
C LEU A 316 -22.54 2.92 0.05
N SER A 317 -21.22 3.07 0.21
CA SER A 317 -20.57 4.32 0.57
C SER A 317 -20.82 5.42 -0.46
N ALA A 318 -20.78 5.12 -1.76
CA ALA A 318 -21.10 6.12 -2.80
C ALA A 318 -22.55 6.64 -2.69
N LEU A 319 -23.52 5.76 -2.41
CA LEU A 319 -24.91 6.16 -2.17
C LEU A 319 -25.05 7.00 -0.91
N VAL A 320 -24.38 6.62 0.18
CA VAL A 320 -24.35 7.38 1.43
C VAL A 320 -23.74 8.76 1.22
N ASP A 321 -22.68 8.86 0.41
CA ASP A 321 -22.04 10.15 0.13
C ASP A 321 -22.94 11.11 -0.67
N ILE A 322 -23.76 10.59 -1.58
CA ILE A 322 -24.80 11.37 -2.28
C ILE A 322 -25.82 11.92 -1.30
N ILE A 323 -26.33 11.07 -0.40
CA ILE A 323 -27.26 11.48 0.66
C ILE A 323 -26.63 12.58 1.50
N ASN A 324 -25.41 12.35 1.97
CA ASN A 324 -24.68 13.27 2.84
C ASN A 324 -24.41 14.63 2.17
N SER A 325 -24.22 14.64 0.85
CA SER A 325 -23.93 15.86 0.10
C SER A 325 -25.19 16.63 -0.30
N GLN A 326 -26.32 15.96 -0.50
CA GLN A 326 -27.52 16.56 -1.12
C GLN A 326 -28.71 16.71 -0.16
N ARG A 327 -28.82 15.88 0.87
CA ARG A 327 -29.86 15.96 1.91
C ARG A 327 -29.29 16.56 3.19
N GLY A 328 -30.14 17.19 4.00
CA GLY A 328 -29.80 17.58 5.36
C GLY A 328 -30.52 16.61 6.30
N CYS A 329 -29.83 15.55 6.69
CA CYS A 329 -30.44 14.46 7.45
C CYS A 329 -29.45 13.87 8.48
N ASN A 330 -29.94 13.03 9.38
CA ASN A 330 -29.13 12.28 10.31
C ASN A 330 -28.92 10.85 9.77
N ILE A 331 -27.68 10.54 9.39
CA ILE A 331 -27.28 9.24 8.86
C ILE A 331 -26.60 8.45 9.96
N ILE A 332 -27.06 7.22 10.22
CA ILE A 332 -26.41 6.31 11.17
C ILE A 332 -26.01 5.04 10.44
N THR A 333 -24.74 4.67 10.53
CA THR A 333 -24.21 3.43 9.94
C THR A 333 -23.85 2.43 11.04
N LEU A 334 -24.12 1.15 10.76
CA LEU A 334 -23.66 0.01 11.52
C LEU A 334 -22.78 -0.82 10.58
N GLU A 335 -21.50 -0.97 10.88
CA GLU A 335 -20.51 -1.55 9.95
C GLU A 335 -19.59 -2.55 10.66
N ASP A 336 -19.13 -3.58 9.94
CA ASP A 336 -18.24 -4.63 10.48
C ASP A 336 -17.18 -5.03 9.44
N PRO A 337 -16.03 -4.32 9.39
CA PRO A 337 -15.73 -3.02 10.00
C PRO A 337 -16.11 -1.83 9.13
N VAL A 338 -15.80 -0.62 9.59
CA VAL A 338 -15.83 0.59 8.76
C VAL A 338 -14.72 0.55 7.69
N GLU A 339 -15.10 0.56 6.41
CA GLU A 339 -14.15 0.57 5.28
C GLU A 339 -13.89 1.98 4.71
N TYR A 340 -14.92 2.81 4.68
CA TYR A 340 -14.88 4.19 4.19
C TYR A 340 -15.28 5.13 5.31
N LEU A 341 -14.54 6.24 5.44
CA LEU A 341 -14.88 7.27 6.40
C LEU A 341 -15.67 8.38 5.75
N HIS A 342 -16.87 8.60 6.27
CA HIS A 342 -17.72 9.69 5.85
C HIS A 342 -17.51 10.90 6.77
N LYS A 343 -17.02 11.99 6.19
CA LYS A 343 -17.01 13.29 6.86
C LYS A 343 -18.41 13.90 6.85
N HIS A 344 -18.74 14.68 7.87
CA HIS A 344 -19.97 15.48 7.84
C HIS A 344 -19.96 16.43 6.64
N LYS A 345 -21.12 16.57 5.98
CA LYS A 345 -21.34 17.52 4.88
C LYS A 345 -22.63 18.29 5.16
N LYS A 346 -23.66 18.11 4.34
CA LYS A 346 -25.00 18.67 4.58
C LYS A 346 -25.76 17.83 5.62
N SER A 347 -25.42 16.54 5.73
CA SER A 347 -25.93 15.63 6.75
C SER A 347 -24.94 15.43 7.90
N ASN A 348 -25.49 15.06 9.06
CA ASN A 348 -24.74 14.45 10.14
C ASN A 348 -24.56 12.96 9.83
N ILE A 349 -23.40 12.40 10.16
CA ILE A 349 -23.12 10.99 9.94
C ILE A 349 -22.43 10.39 11.17
N SER A 350 -23.07 9.38 11.76
CA SER A 350 -22.53 8.65 12.90
C SER A 350 -22.22 7.22 12.46
N GLN A 351 -20.93 6.91 12.27
CA GLN A 351 -20.50 5.57 11.93
C GLN A 351 -20.21 4.77 13.18
N ARG A 352 -20.81 3.58 13.29
CA ARG A 352 -20.67 2.71 14.46
C ARG A 352 -20.17 1.35 14.03
N GLU A 353 -19.00 0.98 14.54
CA GLU A 353 -18.37 -0.31 14.24
C GLU A 353 -18.83 -1.39 15.22
N ILE A 354 -19.19 -2.56 14.68
CA ILE A 354 -19.56 -3.73 15.48
C ILE A 354 -18.32 -4.24 16.26
N GLY A 355 -18.52 -4.59 17.53
CA GLY A 355 -17.46 -5.02 18.44
C GLY A 355 -16.70 -3.87 19.11
N ARG A 356 -16.88 -2.63 18.62
CA ARG A 356 -16.22 -1.43 19.15
C ARG A 356 -17.21 -0.42 19.73
N ASP A 357 -18.15 0.05 18.92
CA ASP A 357 -19.12 1.09 19.29
C ASP A 357 -20.51 0.50 19.62
N VAL A 358 -20.73 -0.77 19.24
CA VAL A 358 -21.93 -1.55 19.54
C VAL A 358 -21.60 -3.04 19.47
N ASN A 359 -22.25 -3.87 20.28
CA ASN A 359 -21.85 -5.29 20.38
C ASN A 359 -22.29 -6.13 19.18
N SER A 360 -23.41 -5.78 18.53
CA SER A 360 -23.93 -6.52 17.37
C SER A 360 -24.84 -5.66 16.49
N PHE A 361 -25.05 -6.11 15.24
CA PHE A 361 -26.00 -5.48 14.32
C PHE A 361 -27.41 -5.40 14.90
N ALA A 362 -27.93 -6.52 15.45
CA ALA A 362 -29.26 -6.55 16.04
C ALA A 362 -29.42 -5.56 17.19
N GLN A 363 -28.41 -5.46 18.09
CA GLN A 363 -28.42 -4.47 19.17
C GLN A 363 -28.38 -3.04 18.62
N GLY A 364 -27.51 -2.79 17.63
CA GLY A 364 -27.42 -1.49 16.96
C GLY A 364 -28.76 -1.07 16.36
N MET A 365 -29.41 -1.99 15.63
CA MET A 365 -30.71 -1.76 15.00
C MET A 365 -31.83 -1.51 16.01
N ARG A 366 -31.87 -2.21 17.14
CA ARG A 366 -32.88 -1.91 18.18
C ARG A 366 -32.75 -0.50 18.73
N HIS A 367 -31.52 0.00 18.84
CA HIS A 367 -31.26 1.31 19.42
C HIS A 367 -31.34 2.42 18.39
N VAL A 368 -31.05 2.15 17.11
CA VAL A 368 -30.96 3.17 16.07
C VAL A 368 -32.25 3.96 15.91
N LEU A 369 -33.42 3.32 16.06
CA LEU A 369 -34.72 3.99 15.94
C LEU A 369 -34.96 5.07 17.01
N ARG A 370 -34.20 5.05 18.11
CA ARG A 370 -34.24 6.08 19.17
C ARG A 370 -33.14 7.13 19.04
N GLN A 371 -32.32 7.05 18.00
CA GLN A 371 -31.20 7.96 17.73
C GLN A 371 -31.58 9.02 16.67
N ALA A 372 -32.88 9.24 16.46
CA ALA A 372 -33.44 10.13 15.45
C ALA A 372 -32.79 9.99 14.05
N PRO A 373 -32.70 8.77 13.48
CA PRO A 373 -32.15 8.59 12.15
C PRO A 373 -33.16 9.03 11.09
N ASP A 374 -32.68 9.58 9.99
CA ASP A 374 -33.44 9.66 8.73
C ASP A 374 -33.00 8.55 7.77
N VAL A 375 -31.71 8.20 7.84
CA VAL A 375 -31.08 7.19 7.00
C VAL A 375 -30.33 6.20 7.88
N ILE A 376 -30.61 4.92 7.69
CA ILE A 376 -29.95 3.82 8.41
C ILE A 376 -29.18 3.00 7.39
N VAL A 377 -27.89 2.82 7.64
CA VAL A 377 -27.02 1.99 6.80
C VAL A 377 -26.59 0.79 7.60
N VAL A 378 -26.85 -0.40 7.08
CA VAL A 378 -26.39 -1.65 7.68
C VAL A 378 -25.37 -2.26 6.73
N GLY A 379 -24.12 -2.40 7.19
CA GLY A 379 -23.02 -2.90 6.36
C GLY A 379 -23.38 -4.22 5.70
N GLU A 380 -23.94 -5.15 6.48
CA GLU A 380 -24.51 -6.39 5.96
C GLU A 380 -25.62 -6.92 6.86
N MET A 381 -26.76 -7.32 6.28
CA MET A 381 -27.80 -8.02 7.02
C MET A 381 -27.64 -9.54 6.86
N ARG A 382 -27.41 -10.23 7.98
CA ARG A 382 -27.21 -11.69 8.05
C ARG A 382 -28.31 -12.44 8.78
N ASP A 383 -28.98 -11.79 9.72
CA ASP A 383 -29.92 -12.43 10.64
C ASP A 383 -31.35 -11.87 10.56
N LYS A 384 -32.30 -12.71 10.96
CA LYS A 384 -33.74 -12.46 10.96
C LYS A 384 -34.13 -11.20 11.75
N GLU A 385 -33.45 -10.92 12.86
CA GLU A 385 -33.80 -9.81 13.74
C GLU A 385 -33.42 -8.46 13.12
N THR A 386 -32.19 -8.36 12.62
CA THR A 386 -31.69 -7.18 11.90
C THR A 386 -32.59 -6.87 10.69
N PHE A 387 -32.95 -7.88 9.88
CA PHE A 387 -33.86 -7.70 8.75
C PHE A 387 -35.25 -7.21 9.17
N ARG A 388 -35.82 -7.76 10.24
CA ARG A 388 -37.15 -7.35 10.71
C ARG A 388 -37.17 -5.88 11.09
N ILE A 389 -36.18 -5.42 11.85
CA ILE A 389 -36.10 -4.03 12.29
C ILE A 389 -35.85 -3.10 11.10
N ALA A 390 -34.96 -3.48 10.17
CA ALA A 390 -34.71 -2.74 8.94
C ALA A 390 -35.98 -2.57 8.10
N LEU A 391 -36.77 -3.65 7.97
CA LEU A 391 -38.02 -3.64 7.20
C LEU A 391 -39.08 -2.75 7.86
N GLN A 392 -39.20 -2.82 9.19
CA GLN A 392 -40.07 -1.93 9.96
C GLN A 392 -39.65 -0.47 9.78
N ALA A 393 -38.37 -0.15 9.89
CA ALA A 393 -37.82 1.20 9.72
C ALA A 393 -38.10 1.76 8.31
N ALA A 394 -37.86 0.94 7.29
CA ALA A 394 -38.11 1.30 5.89
C ALA A 394 -39.59 1.59 5.62
N ASN A 395 -40.49 0.90 6.33
CA ASN A 395 -41.93 1.11 6.24
C ASN A 395 -42.42 2.28 7.11
N SER A 396 -41.65 2.70 8.13
CA SER A 396 -42.01 3.72 9.11
C SER A 396 -41.33 5.09 8.91
N GLY A 397 -40.91 5.40 7.68
CA GLY A 397 -40.42 6.74 7.33
C GLY A 397 -38.90 6.88 7.20
N HIS A 398 -38.14 5.79 7.30
CA HIS A 398 -36.68 5.82 7.21
C HIS A 398 -36.20 5.30 5.85
N LEU A 399 -35.10 5.84 5.34
CA LEU A 399 -34.39 5.22 4.23
C LEU A 399 -33.36 4.23 4.79
N VAL A 400 -33.48 2.96 4.41
CA VAL A 400 -32.57 1.90 4.85
C VAL A 400 -31.76 1.41 3.67
N LEU A 401 -30.45 1.40 3.80
CA LEU A 401 -29.53 0.84 2.82
C LEU A 401 -28.77 -0.32 3.45
N SER A 402 -28.65 -1.43 2.73
CA SER A 402 -27.86 -2.56 3.22
C SER A 402 -27.29 -3.41 2.12
N THR A 403 -26.26 -4.16 2.47
CA THR A 403 -25.81 -5.28 1.65
C THR A 403 -26.38 -6.62 2.12
N VAL A 404 -26.50 -7.57 1.19
CA VAL A 404 -26.94 -8.94 1.44
C VAL A 404 -26.10 -9.87 0.56
N HIS A 405 -25.65 -11.00 1.09
CA HIS A 405 -25.01 -12.02 0.25
C HIS A 405 -26.07 -12.72 -0.60
N SER A 406 -26.05 -12.54 -1.91
CA SER A 406 -26.95 -13.24 -2.84
C SER A 406 -26.31 -13.27 -4.22
N ASP A 407 -26.66 -14.28 -5.00
CA ASP A 407 -26.05 -14.47 -6.32
C ASP A 407 -26.58 -13.47 -7.33
N ASN A 408 -27.87 -13.13 -7.25
CA ASN A 408 -28.55 -12.24 -8.17
C ASN A 408 -29.55 -11.32 -7.44
N SER A 409 -30.14 -10.38 -8.16
CA SER A 409 -31.00 -9.31 -7.61
C SER A 409 -32.34 -9.87 -7.13
N THR A 410 -32.90 -10.85 -7.85
CA THR A 410 -34.19 -11.49 -7.54
C THR A 410 -34.13 -12.45 -6.36
N SER A 411 -33.02 -13.19 -6.20
CA SER A 411 -32.85 -14.18 -5.13
C SER A 411 -32.75 -13.55 -3.75
N ILE A 412 -32.41 -12.26 -3.65
CA ILE A 412 -32.46 -11.51 -2.39
C ILE A 412 -33.85 -11.59 -1.76
N VAL A 413 -34.92 -11.47 -2.56
CA VAL A 413 -36.30 -11.48 -2.04
C VAL A 413 -36.60 -12.81 -1.35
N GLU A 414 -36.35 -13.92 -2.03
CA GLU A 414 -36.59 -15.26 -1.46
C GLU A 414 -35.64 -15.55 -0.30
N ARG A 415 -34.38 -15.11 -0.38
CA ARG A 415 -33.42 -15.26 0.72
C ARG A 415 -33.89 -14.55 1.99
N VAL A 416 -34.40 -13.32 1.87
CA VAL A 416 -34.94 -12.57 3.00
C VAL A 416 -36.18 -13.26 3.55
N VAL A 417 -37.13 -13.64 2.71
CA VAL A 417 -38.37 -14.30 3.16
C VAL A 417 -38.05 -15.62 3.87
N ASN A 418 -37.12 -16.41 3.34
CA ASN A 418 -36.74 -17.71 3.91
C ASN A 418 -35.95 -17.63 5.22
N MET A 419 -35.53 -16.44 5.68
CA MET A 419 -35.00 -16.25 7.04
C MET A 419 -36.09 -16.31 8.11
N PHE A 420 -37.37 -16.21 7.72
CA PHE A 420 -38.50 -16.18 8.64
C PHE A 420 -39.28 -17.49 8.64
N ASP A 421 -39.97 -17.72 9.74
CA ASP A 421 -40.75 -18.93 9.95
C ASP A 421 -41.95 -18.92 8.98
N PRO A 422 -42.43 -20.09 8.50
CA PRO A 422 -43.46 -20.16 7.46
C PRO A 422 -44.72 -19.30 7.71
N TYR A 423 -45.14 -19.15 8.97
CA TYR A 423 -46.31 -18.35 9.34
C TYR A 423 -46.08 -16.82 9.20
N GLU A 424 -44.82 -16.35 9.24
CA GLU A 424 -44.47 -14.93 9.07
C GLU A 424 -44.16 -14.58 7.61
N GLN A 425 -43.79 -15.56 6.78
CA GLN A 425 -43.25 -15.33 5.43
C GLN A 425 -44.16 -14.49 4.55
N ASN A 426 -45.48 -14.72 4.60
CA ASN A 426 -46.44 -13.93 3.81
C ASN A 426 -46.44 -12.45 4.24
N LEU A 427 -46.43 -12.18 5.54
CA LEU A 427 -46.39 -10.80 6.06
C LEU A 427 -45.08 -10.10 5.67
N ILE A 428 -43.95 -10.79 5.79
CA ILE A 428 -42.64 -10.27 5.40
C ILE A 428 -42.61 -9.96 3.90
N ARG A 429 -43.15 -10.85 3.07
CA ARG A 429 -43.24 -10.69 1.63
C ARG A 429 -44.07 -9.46 1.24
N LEU A 430 -45.24 -9.27 1.86
CA LEU A 430 -46.07 -8.08 1.65
C LEU A 430 -45.34 -6.79 2.08
N THR A 431 -44.69 -6.81 3.24
CA THR A 431 -43.98 -5.63 3.75
C THR A 431 -42.74 -5.30 2.90
N LEU A 432 -42.04 -6.32 2.41
CA LEU A 432 -40.92 -6.17 1.47
C LEU A 432 -41.38 -5.60 0.13
N ALA A 433 -42.53 -6.07 -0.39
CA ALA A 433 -43.12 -5.51 -1.60
C ALA A 433 -43.44 -4.01 -1.45
N GLU A 434 -43.84 -3.54 -0.27
CA GLU A 434 -44.10 -2.11 -0.07
C GLU A 434 -42.86 -1.25 0.12
N SER A 435 -41.90 -1.76 0.89
CA SER A 435 -40.74 -0.98 1.34
C SER A 435 -39.57 -1.00 0.36
N LEU A 436 -39.37 -2.08 -0.40
CA LEU A 436 -38.24 -2.19 -1.34
C LEU A 436 -38.34 -1.12 -2.43
N LEU A 437 -37.24 -0.43 -2.70
CA LEU A 437 -37.15 0.57 -3.77
C LEU A 437 -36.44 -0.02 -4.99
N VAL A 438 -35.29 -0.63 -4.74
CA VAL A 438 -34.41 -1.17 -5.77
C VAL A 438 -33.51 -2.25 -5.17
N SER A 439 -33.26 -3.28 -5.96
CA SER A 439 -32.33 -4.37 -5.66
C SER A 439 -31.24 -4.42 -6.72
N PHE A 440 -29.99 -4.45 -6.29
CA PHE A 440 -28.81 -4.51 -7.15
C PHE A 440 -28.08 -5.85 -6.97
N ALA A 441 -27.56 -6.41 -8.06
CA ALA A 441 -26.53 -7.45 -8.02
C ALA A 441 -25.31 -7.01 -8.82
N GLN A 442 -24.12 -7.17 -8.24
CA GLN A 442 -22.88 -6.61 -8.80
C GLN A 442 -21.90 -7.70 -9.20
N ARG A 443 -21.18 -7.47 -10.30
CA ARG A 443 -19.95 -8.19 -10.65
C ARG A 443 -18.86 -7.18 -11.04
N LEU A 444 -17.64 -7.39 -10.58
CA LEU A 444 -16.47 -6.62 -10.99
C LEU A 444 -15.67 -7.50 -11.95
N VAL A 445 -15.54 -7.05 -13.19
CA VAL A 445 -14.91 -7.79 -14.28
C VAL A 445 -13.58 -7.11 -14.62
N PRO A 446 -12.50 -7.86 -14.91
CA PRO A 446 -11.26 -7.28 -15.41
C PRO A 446 -11.48 -6.38 -16.62
N ARG A 447 -10.83 -5.23 -16.66
CA ARG A 447 -10.86 -4.36 -17.84
C ARG A 447 -9.88 -4.87 -18.90
N LYS A 448 -10.27 -4.75 -20.17
CA LYS A 448 -9.44 -5.09 -21.33
C LYS A 448 -8.13 -4.30 -21.39
N ASP A 449 -8.11 -3.08 -20.85
CA ASP A 449 -6.92 -2.22 -20.77
C ASP A 449 -5.94 -2.61 -19.65
N GLY A 450 -6.26 -3.63 -18.85
CA GLY A 450 -5.46 -4.07 -17.71
C GLY A 450 -5.48 -3.12 -16.51
N LYS A 451 -6.21 -2.00 -16.57
CA LYS A 451 -6.25 -0.95 -15.54
C LYS A 451 -7.36 -1.20 -14.53
N GLY A 452 -7.32 -2.36 -13.87
CA GLY A 452 -8.25 -2.71 -12.80
C GLY A 452 -9.53 -3.39 -13.30
N ARG A 453 -10.66 -3.08 -12.66
CA ARG A 453 -11.94 -3.77 -12.85
C ARG A 453 -13.06 -2.77 -13.16
N ILE A 454 -14.10 -3.23 -13.85
CA ILE A 454 -15.31 -2.46 -14.17
C ILE A 454 -16.56 -3.16 -13.64
N LEU A 455 -17.54 -2.37 -13.20
CA LEU A 455 -18.80 -2.87 -12.68
C LEU A 455 -19.75 -3.29 -13.81
N ALA A 456 -20.18 -4.54 -13.77
CA ALA A 456 -21.39 -5.03 -14.40
C ALA A 456 -22.51 -5.06 -13.35
N LEU A 457 -23.63 -4.41 -13.68
CA LEU A 457 -24.77 -4.25 -12.78
C LEU A 457 -25.98 -4.98 -13.32
N GLU A 458 -26.52 -5.87 -12.50
CA GLU A 458 -27.88 -6.39 -12.59
C GLU A 458 -28.76 -5.62 -11.61
N TYR A 459 -30.01 -5.36 -11.98
CA TYR A 459 -30.94 -4.72 -11.06
C TYR A 459 -32.39 -5.04 -11.38
N PHE A 460 -33.24 -4.81 -10.38
CA PHE A 460 -34.64 -4.48 -10.62
C PHE A 460 -35.07 -3.29 -9.75
N VAL A 461 -35.92 -2.44 -10.33
CA VAL A 461 -36.65 -1.37 -9.67
C VAL A 461 -38.00 -1.92 -9.23
N ASN A 462 -38.42 -1.61 -8.00
CA ASN A 462 -39.68 -2.12 -7.46
C ASN A 462 -40.90 -1.35 -7.99
N SER A 463 -41.17 -1.49 -9.28
CA SER A 463 -42.37 -0.96 -9.95
C SER A 463 -43.65 -1.65 -9.47
N GLN A 464 -44.84 -1.15 -9.82
CA GLN A 464 -46.11 -1.81 -9.44
C GLN A 464 -46.19 -3.27 -9.93
N ARG A 465 -45.63 -3.55 -11.11
CA ARG A 465 -45.50 -4.90 -11.64
C ARG A 465 -44.59 -5.76 -10.75
N MET A 466 -43.45 -5.22 -10.35
CA MET A 466 -42.51 -5.91 -9.47
C MET A 466 -43.10 -6.20 -8.08
N LYS A 467 -43.83 -5.23 -7.51
CA LYS A 467 -44.60 -5.44 -6.27
C LYS A 467 -45.54 -6.64 -6.39
N GLY A 468 -46.26 -6.75 -7.51
CA GLY A 468 -47.11 -7.91 -7.81
C GLY A 468 -46.34 -9.24 -7.74
N PHE A 469 -45.20 -9.33 -8.44
CA PHE A 469 -44.38 -10.55 -8.41
C PHE A 469 -43.85 -10.89 -7.02
N VAL A 470 -43.43 -9.89 -6.24
CA VAL A 470 -42.97 -10.10 -4.86
C VAL A 470 -44.11 -10.63 -4.00
N ARG A 471 -45.29 -9.98 -4.00
CA ARG A 471 -46.47 -10.38 -3.21
C ARG A 471 -46.93 -11.80 -3.54
N ASP A 472 -46.94 -12.15 -4.82
CA ASP A 472 -47.42 -13.45 -5.32
C ASP A 472 -46.39 -14.60 -5.21
N ALA A 473 -45.20 -14.34 -4.68
CA ALA A 473 -44.08 -15.31 -4.68
C ALA A 473 -43.68 -15.81 -6.08
N LYS A 474 -43.77 -14.92 -7.09
CA LYS A 474 -43.46 -15.20 -8.51
C LYS A 474 -42.19 -14.48 -8.97
N THR A 475 -41.28 -14.17 -8.06
CA THR A 475 -40.00 -13.49 -8.36
C THR A 475 -39.14 -14.26 -9.35
N HIS A 476 -39.23 -15.59 -9.39
CA HIS A 476 -38.57 -16.42 -10.41
C HIS A 476 -39.03 -16.10 -11.85
N GLN A 477 -40.28 -15.65 -12.05
CA GLN A 477 -40.78 -15.25 -13.37
C GLN A 477 -40.18 -13.93 -13.85
N VAL A 478 -39.70 -13.09 -12.92
CA VAL A 478 -38.95 -11.88 -13.28
C VAL A 478 -37.67 -12.29 -13.99
N ARG A 479 -37.02 -13.38 -13.55
CA ARG A 479 -35.75 -13.82 -14.12
C ARG A 479 -35.85 -14.14 -15.61
N SER A 480 -36.88 -14.88 -16.02
CA SER A 480 -37.11 -15.18 -17.44
C SER A 480 -37.43 -13.92 -18.25
N GLN A 481 -38.07 -12.92 -17.63
CA GLN A 481 -38.34 -11.64 -18.28
C GLN A 481 -37.11 -10.73 -18.37
N MET A 482 -36.12 -10.89 -17.48
CA MET A 482 -34.91 -10.06 -17.46
C MET A 482 -34.06 -10.19 -18.74
N GLN A 483 -34.18 -11.31 -19.46
CA GLN A 483 -33.52 -11.51 -20.76
C GLN A 483 -34.07 -10.57 -21.85
N ALA A 484 -35.35 -10.17 -21.79
CA ALA A 484 -35.90 -9.19 -22.74
C ALA A 484 -35.38 -7.77 -22.48
N GLY A 485 -34.98 -7.47 -21.24
CA GLY A 485 -34.60 -6.13 -20.78
C GLY A 485 -35.79 -5.17 -20.68
N SER A 486 -35.83 -4.35 -19.63
CA SER A 486 -36.78 -3.25 -19.51
C SER A 486 -36.22 -2.13 -18.63
N ASP A 487 -36.92 -1.00 -18.53
CA ASP A 487 -36.55 0.04 -17.57
C ASP A 487 -36.69 -0.42 -16.11
N ASP A 488 -37.55 -1.42 -15.86
CA ASP A 488 -37.78 -1.99 -14.53
C ASP A 488 -36.67 -2.96 -14.11
N PHE A 489 -35.97 -3.61 -15.05
CA PHE A 489 -34.98 -4.64 -14.71
C PHE A 489 -33.99 -4.91 -15.85
N GLN A 490 -32.78 -5.30 -15.49
CA GLN A 490 -31.74 -5.68 -16.44
C GLN A 490 -30.94 -6.86 -15.89
N SER A 491 -30.76 -7.91 -16.70
CA SER A 491 -29.91 -9.06 -16.34
C SER A 491 -28.42 -8.69 -16.32
N ILE A 492 -27.63 -9.49 -15.60
CA ILE A 492 -26.17 -9.36 -15.59
C ILE A 492 -25.59 -9.57 -17.00
N ASP A 493 -26.14 -10.50 -17.78
CA ASP A 493 -25.71 -10.86 -19.14
C ASP A 493 -25.84 -9.68 -20.10
N ILE A 494 -26.95 -8.93 -20.02
CA ILE A 494 -27.15 -7.70 -20.79
C ILE A 494 -26.09 -6.66 -20.41
N SER A 495 -25.79 -6.53 -19.12
CA SER A 495 -24.78 -5.61 -18.59
C SER A 495 -23.40 -5.95 -19.13
N LEU A 496 -23.00 -7.21 -19.03
CA LEU A 496 -21.73 -7.74 -19.53
C LEU A 496 -21.62 -7.58 -21.05
N ALA A 497 -22.68 -7.91 -21.80
CA ALA A 497 -22.67 -7.78 -23.26
C ALA A 497 -22.51 -6.32 -23.69
N LYS A 498 -23.13 -5.36 -22.98
CA LYS A 498 -22.91 -3.92 -23.21
C LYS A 498 -21.45 -3.53 -22.99
N LEU A 499 -20.79 -4.06 -21.96
CA LEU A 499 -19.37 -3.77 -21.68
C LEU A 499 -18.45 -4.39 -22.74
N ALA A 500 -18.69 -5.65 -23.13
CA ALA A 500 -17.92 -6.35 -24.14
C ALA A 500 -18.05 -5.69 -25.52
N ARG A 501 -19.27 -5.34 -25.93
CA ARG A 501 -19.53 -4.62 -27.20
C ARG A 501 -18.87 -3.23 -27.23
N LYS A 502 -18.77 -2.55 -26.08
CA LYS A 502 -18.00 -1.29 -25.94
C LYS A 502 -16.47 -1.49 -25.93
N GLY A 503 -15.99 -2.73 -25.99
CA GLY A 503 -14.57 -3.06 -25.94
C GLY A 503 -13.92 -2.85 -24.57
N LEU A 504 -14.71 -2.73 -23.49
CA LEU A 504 -14.21 -2.44 -22.15
C LEU A 504 -13.71 -3.69 -21.40
N ILE A 505 -14.21 -4.87 -21.78
CA ILE A 505 -13.83 -6.18 -21.22
C ILE A 505 -13.56 -7.16 -22.37
N HIS A 506 -12.82 -8.24 -22.10
CA HIS A 506 -12.76 -9.37 -23.03
C HIS A 506 -14.08 -10.17 -22.99
N VAL A 507 -14.39 -10.84 -24.10
CA VAL A 507 -15.62 -11.65 -24.19
C VAL A 507 -15.55 -12.82 -23.20
N GLU A 508 -14.37 -13.40 -23.07
CA GLU A 508 -14.03 -14.51 -22.17
C GLU A 508 -14.21 -14.12 -20.70
N ASP A 509 -13.80 -12.90 -20.32
CA ASP A 509 -14.01 -12.40 -18.96
C ASP A 509 -15.50 -12.25 -18.65
N GLY A 510 -16.31 -11.84 -19.64
CA GLY A 510 -17.76 -11.78 -19.47
C GLY A 510 -18.40 -13.17 -19.35
N LEU A 511 -17.91 -14.17 -20.08
CA LEU A 511 -18.38 -15.57 -19.96
C LEU A 511 -18.14 -16.14 -18.57
N ALA A 512 -17.03 -15.79 -17.92
CA ALA A 512 -16.74 -16.23 -16.55
C ALA A 512 -17.71 -15.66 -15.49
N HIS A 513 -18.53 -14.67 -15.85
CA HIS A 513 -19.40 -13.94 -14.92
C HIS A 513 -20.87 -13.84 -15.36
N CYS A 514 -21.23 -14.31 -16.55
CA CYS A 514 -22.62 -14.37 -17.00
C CYS A 514 -23.37 -15.53 -16.32
N GLU A 515 -24.70 -15.50 -16.41
CA GLU A 515 -25.55 -16.60 -15.95
C GLU A 515 -25.95 -17.52 -17.10
N ASP A 516 -26.15 -16.97 -18.30
CA ASP A 516 -26.51 -17.72 -19.50
C ASP A 516 -25.52 -17.44 -20.65
N ASP A 517 -24.60 -18.38 -20.86
CA ASP A 517 -23.57 -18.34 -21.90
C ASP A 517 -24.14 -18.18 -23.31
N VAL A 518 -25.24 -18.87 -23.62
CA VAL A 518 -25.85 -18.88 -24.96
C VAL A 518 -26.47 -17.53 -25.23
N PHE A 519 -27.23 -17.02 -24.28
CA PHE A 519 -27.85 -15.70 -24.36
C PHE A 519 -26.79 -14.59 -24.45
N TYR A 520 -25.76 -14.62 -23.60
CA TYR A 520 -24.67 -13.65 -23.62
C TYR A 520 -23.94 -13.62 -24.98
N ARG A 521 -23.58 -14.79 -25.53
CA ARG A 521 -22.94 -14.88 -26.87
C ARG A 521 -23.86 -14.37 -27.97
N GLY A 522 -25.14 -14.71 -27.93
CA GLY A 522 -26.15 -14.22 -28.89
C GLY A 522 -26.29 -12.70 -28.85
N LEU A 523 -26.22 -12.09 -27.66
CA LEU A 523 -26.16 -10.64 -27.52
C LEU A 523 -24.90 -10.11 -28.22
N ILE A 524 -23.71 -10.62 -27.97
CA ILE A 524 -22.50 -10.08 -28.61
C ILE A 524 -22.57 -10.15 -30.15
N GLN A 525 -23.06 -11.25 -30.71
CA GLN A 525 -23.10 -11.50 -32.15
C GLN A 525 -24.16 -10.65 -32.89
N SER A 526 -25.31 -10.40 -32.28
CA SER A 526 -26.46 -9.73 -32.90
C SER A 526 -26.25 -8.24 -33.26
N HIS A 527 -25.10 -7.64 -32.97
CA HIS A 527 -24.80 -6.21 -33.21
C HIS A 527 -23.39 -5.96 -33.76
N SER A 528 -22.81 -6.89 -34.54
CA SER A 528 -21.59 -6.56 -35.30
C SER A 528 -21.91 -5.40 -36.25
N PRO A 529 -21.23 -4.23 -36.15
CA PRO A 529 -21.41 -3.18 -37.14
C PRO A 529 -20.84 -3.71 -38.45
N VAL A 530 -21.71 -3.79 -39.47
CA VAL A 530 -21.28 -3.89 -40.88
C VAL A 530 -20.64 -2.57 -41.29
#